data_AF-A0A3D1R655-F1
#
_entry.id   AF-A0A3D1R655-F1
#
_cell.length_a   1.000
_cell.length_b   1.000
_cell.length_c   1.000
_cell.angle_alpha   90.00
_cell.angle_beta   90.00
_cell.angle_gamma   90.00
#
_symmetry.space_group_name_H-M   'P 1'
#
loop_
_entity.id
_entity.type
_entity.pdbx_description
1 polymer ?
#
loop_
_entity_poly.entity_id
_entity_poly.type
_entity_poly.pdbx_seq_one_letter_code
_entity_poly.pdbx_strand_id
1 'polypeptide(L)'
;KALLARGEAARASPHLAEQRAQLAALTERHARDRSALQAQQLARRQERGRRRAELAAGGLAEAARLEALHALEQQSRADKAELRRLKASQLRESAEVERSLARLERRLRAHDRLRRIVCVRLMRRIHDTYLVPNARGEHRPLRALFASPDPLHGAGDCAGPKLLAHAFRNGLRPLALAEFWWGSPPLGGGRVSGAFYPACRRKCGAVLPFMLEGLRVSPPRAFTPPPSEGAQLAVVFEDPWLVVVEKPCGLLSVPARDRSLTDSVLARLRARYPQATGPLLVHRLDLD
;
A
#
# COMPACT_ATOMS: atom_id res chain seq x y z
N LYS A 1 -4.20 13.75 -23.37
CA LYS A 1 -5.24 14.68 -22.87
C LYS A 1 -6.64 14.06 -23.01
N ALA A 2 -7.14 13.74 -24.22
CA ALA A 2 -8.47 13.14 -24.41
C ALA A 2 -8.74 11.86 -23.58
N LEU A 3 -7.77 10.94 -23.48
CA LEU A 3 -7.92 9.71 -22.68
C LEU A 3 -8.09 9.98 -21.18
N LEU A 4 -7.39 10.99 -20.65
CA LEU A 4 -7.49 11.42 -19.25
C LEU A 4 -8.87 12.00 -18.98
N ALA A 5 -9.30 12.93 -19.84
CA ALA A 5 -10.63 13.54 -19.76
C ALA A 5 -11.75 12.49 -19.81
N ARG A 6 -11.64 11.47 -20.68
CA ARG A 6 -12.61 10.36 -20.72
C ARG A 6 -12.63 9.55 -19.42
N GLY A 7 -11.47 9.27 -18.83
CA GLY A 7 -11.37 8.56 -17.55
C GLY A 7 -11.90 9.39 -16.37
N GLU A 8 -11.64 10.69 -16.36
CA GLU A 8 -12.16 11.64 -15.36
C GLU A 8 -13.66 11.81 -15.47
N ALA A 9 -14.20 12.02 -16.67
CA ALA A 9 -15.64 12.08 -16.91
C ALA A 9 -16.34 10.78 -16.50
N ALA A 10 -15.73 9.61 -16.77
CA ALA A 10 -16.26 8.33 -16.30
C ALA A 10 -16.23 8.18 -14.77
N ARG A 11 -15.21 8.72 -14.09
CA ARG A 11 -15.11 8.73 -12.62
C ARG A 11 -16.11 9.69 -11.97
N ALA A 12 -16.34 10.83 -12.59
CA ALA A 12 -17.26 11.87 -12.13
C ALA A 12 -18.70 11.67 -12.63
N SER A 13 -18.99 10.55 -13.30
CA SER A 13 -20.32 10.27 -13.86
C SER A 13 -21.36 10.17 -12.74
N PRO A 14 -22.48 10.94 -12.80
CA PRO A 14 -23.58 10.82 -11.84
C PRO A 14 -24.09 9.39 -11.70
N HIS A 15 -24.21 8.69 -12.83
CA HIS A 15 -24.65 7.30 -12.86
C HIS A 15 -23.75 6.35 -12.04
N LEU A 16 -22.42 6.56 -12.04
CA LEU A 16 -21.52 5.77 -11.19
C LEU A 16 -21.74 6.06 -9.70
N ALA A 17 -21.93 7.34 -9.35
CA ALA A 17 -22.19 7.75 -7.98
C ALA A 17 -23.52 7.19 -7.48
N GLU A 18 -24.58 7.26 -8.29
CA GLU A 18 -25.90 6.69 -8.01
C GLU A 18 -25.83 5.18 -7.78
N GLN A 19 -25.18 4.42 -8.66
CA GLN A 19 -25.06 2.97 -8.51
C GLN A 19 -24.29 2.57 -7.24
N ARG A 20 -23.27 3.34 -6.86
CA ARG A 20 -22.53 3.13 -5.60
C ARG A 20 -23.38 3.44 -4.38
N ALA A 21 -24.10 4.57 -4.40
CA ALA A 21 -25.00 4.95 -3.32
C ALA A 21 -26.14 3.93 -3.15
N GLN A 22 -26.72 3.47 -4.27
CA GLN A 22 -27.76 2.46 -4.28
C GLN A 22 -27.26 1.13 -3.69
N LEU A 23 -26.08 0.64 -4.11
CA LEU A 23 -25.50 -0.58 -3.54
C LEU A 23 -25.18 -0.44 -2.05
N ALA A 24 -24.67 0.72 -1.63
CA ALA A 24 -24.39 0.99 -0.22
C ALA A 24 -25.69 0.95 0.62
N ALA A 25 -26.75 1.62 0.16
CA ALA A 25 -28.05 1.60 0.82
C ALA A 25 -28.68 0.20 0.88
N LEU A 26 -28.57 -0.59 -0.20
CA LEU A 26 -28.99 -2.00 -0.21
C LEU A 26 -28.20 -2.80 0.82
N THR A 27 -26.88 -2.65 0.86
CA THR A 27 -25.98 -3.37 1.77
C THR A 27 -26.32 -3.08 3.23
N GLU A 28 -26.55 -1.81 3.57
CA GLU A 28 -26.93 -1.39 4.91
C GLU A 28 -28.29 -1.95 5.31
N ARG A 29 -29.30 -1.85 4.43
CA ARG A 29 -30.62 -2.44 4.68
C ARG A 29 -30.53 -3.96 4.86
N HIS A 30 -29.82 -4.65 3.98
CA HIS A 30 -29.63 -6.10 4.06
C HIS A 30 -28.92 -6.51 5.35
N ALA A 31 -27.97 -5.71 5.84
CA ALA A 31 -27.32 -5.94 7.14
C ALA A 31 -28.31 -5.76 8.31
N ARG A 32 -29.13 -4.71 8.29
CA ARG A 32 -30.17 -4.47 9.30
C ARG A 32 -31.20 -5.61 9.33
N ASP A 33 -31.72 -6.02 8.18
CA ASP A 33 -32.73 -7.10 8.09
C ASP A 33 -32.16 -8.43 8.62
N ARG A 34 -30.90 -8.74 8.27
CA ARG A 34 -30.23 -9.94 8.78
C ARG A 34 -30.02 -9.89 10.29
N SER A 35 -29.60 -8.74 10.82
CA SER A 35 -29.40 -8.55 12.26
C SER A 35 -30.72 -8.67 13.02
N ALA A 36 -31.80 -8.05 12.53
CA ALA A 36 -33.13 -8.15 13.11
C ALA A 36 -33.63 -9.60 13.14
N LEU A 37 -33.50 -10.33 12.02
CA LEU A 37 -33.87 -11.74 11.96
C LEU A 37 -33.03 -12.60 12.92
N GLN A 38 -31.72 -12.36 13.00
CA GLN A 38 -30.83 -13.08 13.92
C GLN A 38 -31.20 -12.84 15.39
N ALA A 39 -31.58 -11.61 15.76
CA ALA A 39 -32.05 -11.29 17.11
C ALA A 39 -33.35 -12.04 17.44
N GLN A 40 -34.30 -12.08 16.50
CA GLN A 40 -35.54 -12.86 16.66
C GLN A 40 -35.23 -14.37 16.80
N GLN A 41 -34.35 -14.92 15.96
CA GLN A 41 -33.97 -16.33 16.03
C GLN A 41 -33.22 -16.69 17.32
N LEU A 42 -32.43 -15.77 17.87
CA LEU A 42 -31.79 -15.94 19.17
C LEU A 42 -32.84 -16.03 20.29
N ALA A 43 -33.83 -15.14 20.31
CA ALA A 43 -34.92 -15.19 21.28
C ALA A 43 -35.73 -16.49 21.16
N ARG A 44 -36.11 -16.89 19.93
CA ARG A 44 -36.77 -18.18 19.66
C ARG A 44 -35.92 -19.36 20.12
N ARG A 45 -34.60 -19.32 19.94
CA ARG A 45 -33.68 -20.38 20.41
C ARG A 45 -33.65 -20.48 21.94
N GLN A 46 -33.64 -19.36 22.65
CA GLN A 46 -33.69 -19.34 24.11
C GLN A 46 -35.01 -19.92 24.63
N GLU A 47 -36.14 -19.51 24.03
CA GLU A 47 -37.48 -20.03 24.35
C GLU A 47 -37.57 -21.54 24.09
N ARG A 48 -37.07 -22.03 22.95
CA ARG A 48 -36.99 -23.47 22.69
C ARG A 48 -36.12 -24.19 23.72
N GLY A 49 -35.04 -23.56 24.20
CA GLY A 49 -34.19 -24.10 25.25
C GLY A 49 -34.93 -24.27 26.59
N ARG A 50 -35.71 -23.25 26.98
CA ARG A 50 -36.57 -23.28 28.17
C ARG A 50 -37.62 -24.40 28.07
N ARG A 51 -38.35 -24.46 26.95
CA ARG A 51 -39.34 -25.52 26.71
C ARG A 51 -38.75 -26.92 26.72
N ARG A 52 -37.53 -27.11 26.21
CA ARG A 52 -36.82 -28.41 26.30
C ARG A 52 -36.50 -28.79 27.74
N ALA A 53 -36.10 -27.84 28.57
CA ALA A 53 -35.84 -28.08 29.99
C ALA A 53 -37.14 -28.41 30.75
N GLU A 54 -38.22 -27.69 30.48
CA GLU A 54 -39.55 -27.98 31.05
C GLU A 54 -40.07 -29.37 30.66
N LEU A 55 -39.98 -29.73 29.37
CA LEU A 55 -40.34 -31.06 28.86
C LEU A 55 -39.44 -32.17 29.42
N ALA A 56 -38.23 -31.85 29.90
CA ALA A 56 -37.34 -32.81 30.55
C ALA A 56 -37.64 -32.99 32.05
N ALA A 57 -38.17 -31.96 32.72
CA ALA A 57 -38.54 -31.98 34.14
C ALA A 57 -40.00 -32.41 34.40
N GLY A 58 -40.88 -32.33 33.40
CA GLY A 58 -42.30 -32.67 33.53
C GLY A 58 -42.63 -34.16 33.40
N GLY A 59 -43.67 -34.62 34.11
CA GLY A 59 -44.19 -36.01 34.08
C GLY A 59 -45.17 -36.30 32.94
N LEU A 60 -44.93 -35.75 31.74
CA LEU A 60 -45.77 -35.99 30.57
C LEU A 60 -45.66 -37.44 30.08
N ALA A 61 -46.71 -37.96 29.46
CA ALA A 61 -46.66 -39.24 28.75
C ALA A 61 -45.63 -39.19 27.61
N GLU A 62 -44.87 -40.27 27.44
CA GLU A 62 -43.70 -40.33 26.54
C GLU A 62 -44.04 -39.96 25.09
N ALA A 63 -45.21 -40.39 24.59
CA ALA A 63 -45.68 -40.04 23.25
C ALA A 63 -45.89 -38.53 23.04
N ALA A 64 -46.48 -37.85 24.03
CA ALA A 64 -46.70 -36.40 23.98
C ALA A 64 -45.37 -35.61 24.06
N ARG A 65 -44.40 -36.15 24.80
CA ARG A 65 -43.04 -35.57 24.90
C ARG A 65 -42.29 -35.66 23.57
N LEU A 66 -42.34 -36.80 22.89
CA LEU A 66 -41.73 -37.01 21.57
C LEU A 66 -42.31 -36.05 20.51
N GLU A 67 -43.64 -35.89 20.49
CA GLU A 67 -44.31 -34.97 19.58
C GLU A 67 -43.90 -33.52 19.82
N ALA A 68 -43.84 -33.09 21.08
CA ALA A 68 -43.40 -31.75 21.46
C ALA A 68 -41.93 -31.48 21.08
N LEU A 69 -41.03 -32.45 21.27
CA LEU A 69 -39.63 -32.34 20.84
C LEU A 69 -39.51 -32.24 19.32
N HIS A 70 -40.27 -33.04 18.58
CA HIS A 70 -40.33 -32.98 17.12
C HIS A 70 -40.78 -31.61 16.63
N ALA A 71 -41.82 -31.02 17.24
CA ALA A 71 -42.27 -29.67 16.92
C ALA A 71 -41.16 -28.61 17.13
N LEU A 72 -40.38 -28.71 18.20
CA LEU A 72 -39.24 -27.81 18.45
C LEU A 72 -38.10 -27.98 17.44
N GLU A 73 -37.89 -29.18 16.91
CA GLU A 73 -36.95 -29.42 15.81
C GLU A 73 -37.42 -28.80 14.49
N GLN A 74 -38.72 -28.93 14.17
CA GLN A 74 -39.30 -28.32 12.98
C GLN A 74 -39.17 -26.79 13.03
N GLN A 75 -39.36 -26.17 14.20
CA GLN A 75 -39.11 -24.73 14.40
C GLN A 75 -37.66 -24.34 14.12
N SER A 76 -36.68 -25.15 14.53
CA SER A 76 -35.26 -24.92 14.23
C SER A 76 -34.96 -25.02 12.73
N ARG A 77 -35.57 -25.98 12.03
CA ARG A 77 -35.47 -26.13 10.57
C ARG A 77 -36.11 -24.94 9.85
N ALA A 78 -37.25 -24.46 10.34
CA ALA A 78 -37.95 -23.29 9.80
C ALA A 78 -37.11 -22.01 9.92
N ASP A 79 -36.49 -21.74 11.08
CA ASP A 79 -35.58 -20.60 11.27
C ASP A 79 -34.41 -20.63 10.26
N LYS A 80 -33.81 -21.81 10.05
CA LYS A 80 -32.73 -21.98 9.05
C LYS A 80 -33.23 -21.71 7.63
N ALA A 81 -34.43 -22.18 7.28
CA ALA A 81 -35.02 -21.96 5.97
C ALA A 81 -35.37 -20.48 5.74
N GLU A 82 -35.86 -19.78 6.77
CA GLU A 82 -36.17 -18.36 6.74
C GLU A 82 -34.93 -17.51 6.44
N LEU A 83 -33.81 -17.76 7.14
CA LEU A 83 -32.55 -17.07 6.87
C LEU A 83 -32.02 -17.34 5.45
N ARG A 84 -32.16 -18.57 4.94
CA ARG A 84 -31.77 -18.90 3.57
C ARG A 84 -32.62 -18.15 2.54
N ARG A 85 -33.94 -18.08 2.75
CA ARG A 85 -34.85 -17.33 1.87
C ARG A 85 -34.51 -15.84 1.84
N LEU A 86 -34.23 -15.24 3.02
CA LEU A 86 -33.83 -13.84 3.12
C LEU A 86 -32.51 -13.57 2.37
N LYS A 87 -31.48 -14.39 2.57
CA LYS A 87 -30.21 -14.23 1.84
C LYS A 87 -30.40 -14.36 0.32
N ALA A 88 -31.25 -15.29 -0.12
CA ALA A 88 -31.53 -15.48 -1.53
C ALA A 88 -32.31 -14.31 -2.15
N SER A 89 -33.26 -13.69 -1.42
CA SER A 89 -33.95 -12.49 -1.91
C SER A 89 -33.03 -11.29 -1.97
N GLN A 90 -32.18 -11.09 -0.95
CA GLN A 90 -31.19 -10.02 -0.91
C GLN A 90 -30.19 -10.11 -2.07
N LEU A 91 -29.70 -11.32 -2.36
CA LEU A 91 -28.81 -11.55 -3.51
C LEU A 91 -29.50 -11.21 -4.85
N ARG A 92 -30.76 -11.60 -5.02
CA ARG A 92 -31.52 -11.27 -6.24
C ARG A 92 -31.75 -9.77 -6.39
N GLU A 93 -32.00 -9.09 -5.28
CA GLU A 93 -32.23 -7.65 -5.25
C GLU A 93 -30.97 -6.85 -5.60
N SER A 94 -29.81 -7.22 -5.08
CA SER A 94 -28.56 -6.51 -5.40
C SER A 94 -27.97 -6.88 -6.76
N ALA A 95 -28.36 -8.02 -7.35
CA ALA A 95 -27.74 -8.57 -8.55
C ALA A 95 -27.73 -7.61 -9.77
N GLU A 96 -28.78 -6.80 -9.96
CA GLU A 96 -28.80 -5.86 -11.08
C GLU A 96 -27.85 -4.69 -10.87
N VAL A 97 -27.91 -4.06 -9.70
CA VAL A 97 -27.04 -2.94 -9.30
C VAL A 97 -25.58 -3.36 -9.30
N GLU A 98 -25.27 -4.54 -8.75
CA GLU A 98 -23.92 -5.10 -8.75
C GLU A 98 -23.40 -5.36 -10.16
N ARG A 99 -24.23 -5.93 -11.06
CA ARG A 99 -23.84 -6.15 -12.47
C ARG A 99 -23.59 -4.83 -13.21
N SER A 100 -24.43 -3.83 -12.97
CA SER A 100 -24.29 -2.49 -13.55
C SER A 100 -23.00 -1.83 -13.08
N LEU A 101 -22.78 -1.79 -11.76
CA LEU A 101 -21.57 -1.22 -11.16
C LEU A 101 -20.31 -1.94 -11.63
N ALA A 102 -20.31 -3.27 -11.67
CA ALA A 102 -19.18 -4.06 -12.15
C ALA A 102 -18.79 -3.72 -13.59
N ARG A 103 -19.77 -3.39 -14.46
CA ARG A 103 -19.53 -2.94 -15.84
C ARG A 103 -18.87 -1.57 -15.86
N LEU A 104 -19.35 -0.61 -15.07
CA LEU A 104 -18.78 0.73 -14.98
C LEU A 104 -17.35 0.70 -14.44
N GLU A 105 -17.11 -0.06 -13.37
CA GLU A 105 -15.78 -0.20 -12.79
C GLU A 105 -14.81 -0.91 -13.72
N ARG A 106 -15.28 -1.89 -14.51
CA ARG A 106 -14.46 -2.52 -15.55
C ARG A 106 -14.01 -1.48 -16.58
N ARG A 107 -14.88 -0.57 -16.99
CA ARG A 107 -14.54 0.54 -17.91
C ARG A 107 -13.51 1.48 -17.28
N LEU A 108 -13.66 1.83 -16.01
CA LEU A 108 -12.65 2.65 -15.29
C LEU A 108 -11.29 1.97 -15.24
N ARG A 109 -11.24 0.68 -14.88
CA ARG A 109 -10.00 -0.10 -14.89
C ARG A 109 -9.37 -0.15 -16.29
N ALA A 110 -10.18 -0.26 -17.34
CA ALA A 110 -9.70 -0.20 -18.72
C ALA A 110 -9.08 1.18 -19.05
N HIS A 111 -9.73 2.28 -18.66
CA HIS A 111 -9.18 3.62 -18.82
C HIS A 111 -7.84 3.80 -18.09
N ASP A 112 -7.71 3.30 -16.86
CA ASP A 112 -6.45 3.39 -16.11
C ASP A 112 -5.32 2.55 -16.72
N ARG A 113 -5.64 1.35 -17.25
CA ARG A 113 -4.69 0.53 -18.01
C ARG A 113 -4.23 1.23 -19.27
N LEU A 114 -5.16 1.75 -20.07
CA LEU A 114 -4.84 2.49 -21.29
C LEU A 114 -4.01 3.74 -20.98
N ARG A 115 -4.37 4.48 -19.92
CA ARG A 115 -3.60 5.63 -19.44
C ARG A 115 -2.16 5.25 -19.16
N ARG A 116 -1.94 4.18 -18.40
CA ARG A 116 -0.59 3.68 -18.08
C ARG A 116 0.19 3.34 -19.34
N ILE A 117 -0.40 2.60 -20.28
CA ILE A 117 0.27 2.21 -21.54
C ILE A 117 0.67 3.44 -22.35
N VAL A 118 -0.26 4.40 -22.52
CA VAL A 118 -0.01 5.62 -23.28
C VAL A 118 1.03 6.50 -22.59
N CYS A 119 0.96 6.67 -21.26
CA CYS A 119 1.95 7.43 -20.50
C CYS A 119 3.34 6.82 -20.62
N VAL A 120 3.51 5.51 -20.44
CA VAL A 120 4.81 4.84 -20.58
C VAL A 120 5.37 5.03 -21.99
N ARG A 121 4.53 4.85 -23.02
CA ARG A 121 4.96 5.07 -24.42
C ARG A 121 5.36 6.52 -24.69
N LEU A 122 4.58 7.48 -24.20
CA LEU A 122 4.89 8.90 -24.35
C LEU A 122 6.20 9.26 -23.64
N MET A 123 6.40 8.76 -22.42
CA MET A 123 7.62 9.03 -21.67
C MET A 123 8.86 8.46 -22.33
N ARG A 124 8.77 7.28 -22.95
CA ARG A 124 9.87 6.76 -23.78
C ARG A 124 10.20 7.73 -24.91
N ARG A 125 9.20 8.20 -25.66
CA ARG A 125 9.41 9.19 -26.74
C ARG A 125 10.03 10.49 -26.22
N ILE A 126 9.61 10.98 -25.06
CA ILE A 126 10.23 12.16 -24.43
C ILE A 126 11.68 11.86 -24.08
N HIS A 127 11.98 10.76 -23.40
CA HIS A 127 13.35 10.40 -23.06
C HIS A 127 14.24 10.15 -24.29
N ASP A 128 13.67 9.68 -25.40
CA ASP A 128 14.37 9.50 -26.68
C ASP A 128 14.82 10.86 -27.28
N THR A 129 14.23 12.00 -26.88
CA THR A 129 14.69 13.34 -27.33
C THR A 129 15.87 13.88 -26.54
N TYR A 130 16.32 13.18 -25.49
CA TYR A 130 17.35 13.67 -24.58
C TYR A 130 18.73 13.17 -25.02
N LEU A 131 19.61 14.12 -25.33
CA LEU A 131 21.05 13.90 -25.51
C LEU A 131 21.76 14.45 -24.29
N VAL A 132 22.38 13.55 -23.51
CA VAL A 132 23.13 13.91 -22.31
C VAL A 132 24.59 14.12 -22.70
N PRO A 133 25.20 15.28 -22.41
CA PRO A 133 26.63 15.53 -22.62
C PRO A 133 27.47 15.14 -21.39
N ASN A 134 28.78 14.88 -21.58
CA ASN A 134 29.76 14.79 -20.50
C ASN A 134 30.89 15.84 -20.63
N ALA A 135 31.78 15.88 -19.65
CA ALA A 135 32.89 16.82 -19.63
C ALA A 135 33.99 16.55 -20.67
N ARG A 136 33.97 15.37 -21.33
CA ARG A 136 34.83 15.06 -22.48
C ARG A 136 34.26 15.54 -23.82
N GLY A 137 33.05 16.09 -23.83
CA GLY A 137 32.35 16.49 -25.06
C GLY A 137 31.59 15.35 -25.76
N GLU A 138 31.51 14.17 -25.15
CA GLU A 138 30.74 13.04 -25.66
C GLU A 138 29.26 13.22 -25.35
N HIS A 139 28.40 12.61 -26.18
CA HIS A 139 26.95 12.66 -26.01
C HIS A 139 26.37 11.25 -26.01
N ARG A 140 25.42 10.98 -25.11
CA ARG A 140 24.68 9.71 -25.09
C ARG A 140 23.17 9.95 -24.98
N PRO A 141 22.34 9.13 -25.66
CA PRO A 141 20.91 9.14 -25.41
C PRO A 141 20.61 8.83 -23.94
N LEU A 142 19.67 9.54 -23.33
CA LEU A 142 19.35 9.37 -21.90
C LEU A 142 19.06 7.91 -21.54
N ARG A 143 18.29 7.21 -22.37
CA ARG A 143 17.89 5.82 -22.10
C ARG A 143 19.06 4.83 -22.17
N ALA A 144 20.13 5.13 -22.91
CA ALA A 144 21.32 4.30 -22.96
C ALA A 144 22.10 4.30 -21.63
N LEU A 145 21.84 5.28 -20.75
CA LEU A 145 22.45 5.35 -19.42
C LEU A 145 21.74 4.46 -18.38
N PHE A 146 20.60 3.85 -18.73
CA PHE A 146 19.80 3.03 -17.81
C PHE A 146 19.77 1.58 -18.30
N ALA A 147 20.26 0.64 -17.48
CA ALA A 147 20.28 -0.78 -17.82
C ALA A 147 18.88 -1.43 -17.79
N SER A 148 18.13 -1.25 -16.70
CA SER A 148 16.70 -1.59 -16.52
C SER A 148 16.32 -1.27 -15.06
N PRO A 149 15.11 -0.75 -14.76
CA PRO A 149 14.04 -0.37 -15.68
C PRO A 149 14.36 0.89 -16.49
N ASP A 150 13.49 1.23 -17.45
CA ASP A 150 13.52 2.52 -18.17
C ASP A 150 13.67 3.70 -17.20
N PRO A 151 14.24 4.85 -17.65
CA PRO A 151 14.37 6.03 -16.82
C PRO A 151 13.03 6.43 -16.20
N LEU A 152 13.06 6.83 -14.92
CA LEU A 152 11.89 7.38 -14.26
C LEU A 152 11.52 8.74 -14.87
N HIS A 153 10.24 9.10 -14.76
CA HIS A 153 9.74 10.42 -15.14
C HIS A 153 10.61 11.54 -14.56
N GLY A 154 11.08 12.43 -15.43
CA GLY A 154 11.96 13.54 -15.07
C GLY A 154 13.41 13.13 -14.79
N ALA A 155 13.86 11.96 -15.24
CA ALA A 155 15.29 11.66 -15.32
C ALA A 155 15.97 12.62 -16.33
N GLY A 156 17.14 13.16 -15.97
CA GLY A 156 17.81 14.21 -16.75
C GLY A 156 17.24 15.62 -16.53
N ASP A 157 16.05 15.76 -15.92
CA ASP A 157 15.41 17.07 -15.70
C ASP A 157 15.79 17.77 -14.39
N CYS A 158 16.56 17.11 -13.52
CA CYS A 158 17.03 17.68 -12.26
C CYS A 158 17.97 18.88 -12.51
N ALA A 159 18.05 19.78 -11.52
CA ALA A 159 18.86 20.98 -11.61
C ALA A 159 20.34 20.67 -11.90
N GLY A 160 20.93 19.71 -11.17
CA GLY A 160 22.31 19.29 -11.39
C GLY A 160 22.65 18.92 -12.84
N PRO A 161 21.98 17.90 -13.45
CA PRO A 161 22.19 17.57 -14.86
C PRO A 161 21.98 18.75 -15.82
N LYS A 162 20.99 19.61 -15.60
CA LYS A 162 20.75 20.79 -16.46
C LYS A 162 21.89 21.81 -16.38
N LEU A 163 22.39 22.09 -15.18
CA LEU A 163 23.51 23.02 -14.96
C LEU A 163 24.81 22.47 -15.57
N LEU A 164 25.09 21.18 -15.38
CA LEU A 164 26.25 20.53 -16.00
C LEU A 164 26.15 20.55 -17.53
N ALA A 165 25.00 20.21 -18.09
CA ALA A 165 24.78 20.24 -19.53
C ALA A 165 24.92 21.67 -20.09
N HIS A 166 24.43 22.68 -19.37
CA HIS A 166 24.63 24.08 -19.74
C HIS A 166 26.11 24.46 -19.72
N ALA A 167 26.85 24.07 -18.67
CA ALA A 167 28.28 24.34 -18.57
C ALA A 167 29.04 23.74 -19.76
N PHE A 168 28.82 22.46 -20.05
CA PHE A 168 29.49 21.77 -21.16
C PHE A 168 29.15 22.39 -22.53
N ARG A 169 27.88 22.76 -22.76
CA ARG A 169 27.46 23.41 -24.01
C ARG A 169 28.09 24.78 -24.24
N ASN A 170 28.50 25.47 -23.17
CA ASN A 170 29.11 26.80 -23.24
C ASN A 170 30.62 26.76 -23.01
N GLY A 171 31.25 25.58 -23.02
CA GLY A 171 32.69 25.43 -22.75
C GLY A 171 33.10 25.86 -21.34
N LEU A 172 32.15 25.96 -20.41
CA LEU A 172 32.43 26.31 -19.01
C LEU A 172 32.92 25.08 -18.26
N ARG A 173 33.86 25.29 -17.34
CA ARG A 173 34.40 24.24 -16.48
C ARG A 173 33.65 24.23 -15.14
N PRO A 174 32.87 23.17 -14.81
CA PRO A 174 32.28 23.05 -13.49
C PRO A 174 33.36 22.96 -12.41
N LEU A 175 33.25 23.78 -11.36
CA LEU A 175 34.17 23.77 -10.21
C LEU A 175 33.57 23.02 -9.02
N ALA A 176 32.32 23.35 -8.68
CA ALA A 176 31.57 22.72 -7.60
C ALA A 176 30.08 22.75 -7.91
N LEU A 177 29.33 21.81 -7.36
CA LEU A 177 27.87 21.77 -7.41
C LEU A 177 27.35 21.28 -6.06
N ALA A 178 26.35 21.98 -5.53
CA ALA A 178 25.64 21.59 -4.33
C ALA A 178 24.14 21.78 -4.54
N GLU A 179 23.34 20.83 -4.05
CA GLU A 179 21.87 20.91 -4.07
C GLU A 179 21.37 21.06 -2.63
N PHE A 180 20.47 22.02 -2.40
CA PHE A 180 19.85 22.25 -1.10
C PHE A 180 18.34 22.42 -1.25
N TRP A 181 17.60 22.26 -0.15
CA TRP A 181 16.16 22.49 -0.13
C TRP A 181 15.85 23.92 0.29
N TRP A 182 14.88 24.55 -0.36
CA TRP A 182 14.42 25.90 0.00
C TRP A 182 12.90 25.92 0.16
N GLY A 183 12.43 26.43 1.29
CA GLY A 183 11.01 26.55 1.63
C GLY A 183 10.48 25.42 2.49
N SER A 184 9.15 25.32 2.57
CA SER A 184 8.46 24.38 3.46
C SER A 184 8.83 22.92 3.15
N PRO A 185 8.92 22.05 4.19
CA PRO A 185 9.11 20.62 3.97
C PRO A 185 7.97 20.05 3.12
N PRO A 186 8.23 19.01 2.30
CA PRO A 186 7.16 18.31 1.59
C PRO A 186 6.24 17.60 2.60
N LEU A 187 5.01 17.28 2.18
CA LEU A 187 4.01 16.60 3.02
C LEU A 187 4.50 15.30 3.68
N GLY A 188 5.45 14.60 3.03
CA GLY A 188 6.07 13.38 3.57
C GLY A 188 7.28 13.61 4.48
N GLY A 189 7.59 14.86 4.83
CA GLY A 189 8.72 15.25 5.66
C GLY A 189 10.10 15.02 5.01
N GLY A 190 11.15 15.07 5.83
CA GLY A 190 12.52 14.68 5.44
C GLY A 190 13.32 15.72 4.64
N ARG A 191 12.82 16.95 4.50
CA ARG A 191 13.59 18.07 3.93
C ARG A 191 13.54 19.27 4.85
N VAL A 192 14.68 19.90 5.08
CA VAL A 192 14.84 21.08 5.92
C VAL A 192 15.34 22.21 5.04
N SER A 193 14.73 23.39 5.16
CA SER A 193 15.15 24.57 4.39
C SER A 193 16.60 24.93 4.73
N GLY A 194 17.41 25.22 3.72
CA GLY A 194 18.85 25.50 3.83
C GLY A 194 19.73 24.25 3.96
N ALA A 195 19.17 23.07 4.21
CA ALA A 195 19.96 21.85 4.31
C ALA A 195 20.37 21.32 2.93
N PHE A 196 21.60 20.82 2.85
CA PHE A 196 22.17 20.22 1.64
C PHE A 196 21.84 18.74 1.53
N TYR A 197 21.61 18.30 0.29
CA TYR A 197 21.24 16.93 0.00
C TYR A 197 21.98 16.39 -1.22
N PRO A 198 22.32 15.09 -1.23
CA PRO A 198 22.91 14.49 -2.40
C PRO A 198 21.91 14.42 -3.56
N ALA A 199 22.45 14.32 -4.77
CA ALA A 199 21.66 14.14 -5.97
C ALA A 199 20.73 12.93 -5.84
N CYS A 200 19.55 13.02 -6.44
CA CYS A 200 18.54 11.97 -6.27
C CYS A 200 19.00 10.63 -6.85
N ARG A 201 19.13 9.60 -5.99
CA ARG A 201 19.68 8.29 -6.37
C ARG A 201 18.96 7.63 -7.56
N ARG A 202 17.62 7.70 -7.59
CA ARG A 202 16.82 6.97 -8.58
C ARG A 202 16.83 7.58 -10.00
N LYS A 203 17.08 8.88 -10.14
CA LYS A 203 17.05 9.59 -11.43
C LYS A 203 18.45 10.02 -11.85
N CYS A 204 19.15 10.74 -10.97
CA CYS A 204 20.50 11.24 -11.25
C CYS A 204 21.58 10.16 -11.11
N GLY A 205 21.34 9.10 -10.33
CA GLY A 205 22.35 8.06 -10.07
C GLY A 205 22.87 7.34 -11.33
N ALA A 206 22.05 7.25 -12.38
CA ALA A 206 22.47 6.69 -13.67
C ALA A 206 23.04 7.75 -14.64
N VAL A 207 22.63 9.02 -14.48
CA VAL A 207 22.96 10.10 -15.41
C VAL A 207 24.29 10.77 -15.05
N LEU A 208 24.46 11.13 -13.77
CA LEU A 208 25.62 11.89 -13.31
C LEU A 208 26.96 11.16 -13.49
N PRO A 209 27.09 9.83 -13.28
CA PRO A 209 28.36 9.16 -13.52
C PRO A 209 28.90 9.43 -14.93
N PHE A 210 28.04 9.30 -15.95
CA PHE A 210 28.42 9.62 -17.33
C PHE A 210 28.73 11.11 -17.50
N MET A 211 27.90 12.03 -16.98
CA MET A 211 28.14 13.47 -17.15
C MET A 211 29.46 13.95 -16.54
N LEU A 212 29.89 13.34 -15.43
CA LEU A 212 31.09 13.72 -14.70
C LEU A 212 32.37 13.08 -15.27
N GLU A 213 32.25 12.16 -16.23
CA GLU A 213 33.39 11.59 -16.94
C GLU A 213 34.24 12.69 -17.60
N GLY A 214 35.52 12.74 -17.25
CA GLY A 214 36.46 13.81 -17.65
C GLY A 214 36.75 14.84 -16.55
N LEU A 215 35.99 14.84 -15.46
CA LEU A 215 36.26 15.66 -14.28
C LEU A 215 36.98 14.86 -13.18
N ARG A 216 37.78 15.55 -12.38
CA ARG A 216 38.38 15.00 -11.16
C ARG A 216 37.36 15.11 -10.02
N VAL A 217 36.56 14.06 -9.84
CA VAL A 217 35.56 13.97 -8.76
C VAL A 217 35.91 12.84 -7.81
N SER A 218 35.67 13.04 -6.52
CA SER A 218 35.79 11.96 -5.53
C SER A 218 34.74 10.88 -5.81
N PRO A 219 35.02 9.61 -5.46
CA PRO A 219 34.03 8.55 -5.58
C PRO A 219 32.80 8.86 -4.71
N PRO A 220 31.61 8.34 -5.07
CA PRO A 220 30.41 8.49 -4.25
C PRO A 220 30.70 8.01 -2.82
N ARG A 221 30.35 8.83 -1.81
CA ARG A 221 30.37 8.38 -0.42
C ARG A 221 29.28 7.33 -0.24
N ALA A 222 29.66 6.07 -0.11
CA ALA A 222 28.79 5.03 0.42
C ALA A 222 28.51 5.39 1.89
N PHE A 223 27.24 5.38 2.28
CA PHE A 223 26.89 5.42 3.68
C PHE A 223 27.23 4.04 4.26
N THR A 224 28.25 3.99 5.10
CA THR A 224 28.57 2.82 5.90
C THR A 224 28.13 3.17 7.32
N PRO A 225 27.09 2.53 7.87
CA PRO A 225 26.76 2.71 9.28
C PRO A 225 27.98 2.28 10.11
N PRO A 226 28.24 2.92 11.26
CA PRO A 226 29.27 2.44 12.15
C PRO A 226 29.02 0.96 12.45
N PRO A 227 30.07 0.12 12.55
CA PRO A 227 29.89 -1.26 12.95
C PRO A 227 29.19 -1.24 14.31
N SER A 228 27.96 -1.73 14.37
CA SER A 228 27.34 -1.95 15.68
C SER A 228 28.06 -3.16 16.27
N GLU A 229 28.78 -2.94 17.36
CA GLU A 229 29.70 -3.91 17.97
C GLU A 229 28.97 -5.10 18.59
N GLY A 230 28.23 -5.92 17.81
CA GLY A 230 27.55 -7.12 18.29
C GLY A 230 26.61 -6.94 19.49
N ALA A 231 26.36 -5.69 19.93
CA ALA A 231 25.70 -5.39 21.18
C ALA A 231 24.27 -5.89 21.07
N GLN A 232 23.88 -6.82 21.95
CA GLN A 232 22.52 -7.35 21.94
C GLN A 232 21.53 -6.22 22.16
N LEU A 233 20.35 -6.31 21.53
CA LEU A 233 19.29 -5.33 21.77
C LEU A 233 18.89 -5.39 23.25
N ALA A 234 19.09 -4.28 23.97
CA ALA A 234 18.63 -4.17 25.35
C ALA A 234 17.10 -4.13 25.34
N VAL A 235 16.49 -5.06 26.06
CA VAL A 235 15.04 -5.16 26.20
C VAL A 235 14.65 -4.45 27.49
N VAL A 236 13.89 -3.38 27.34
CA VAL A 236 13.37 -2.57 28.46
C VAL A 236 12.10 -3.21 29.03
N PHE A 237 11.31 -3.84 28.17
CA PHE A 237 10.07 -4.52 28.55
C PHE A 237 9.76 -5.67 27.58
N GLU A 238 9.24 -6.78 28.09
CA GLU A 238 8.84 -7.94 27.30
C GLU A 238 7.66 -8.68 27.94
N ASP A 239 6.64 -8.96 27.14
CA ASP A 239 5.52 -9.83 27.49
C ASP A 239 5.09 -10.66 26.24
N PRO A 240 4.05 -11.54 26.33
CA PRO A 240 3.61 -12.35 25.19
C PRO A 240 3.13 -11.59 23.95
N TRP A 241 2.87 -10.28 24.06
CA TRP A 241 2.26 -9.44 23.03
C TRP A 241 3.17 -8.30 22.56
N LEU A 242 4.09 -7.82 23.39
CA LEU A 242 4.90 -6.63 23.15
C LEU A 242 6.35 -6.82 23.63
N VAL A 243 7.28 -6.28 22.85
CA VAL A 243 8.68 -6.06 23.25
C VAL A 243 9.04 -4.59 23.05
N VAL A 244 9.67 -3.99 24.05
CA VAL A 244 10.24 -2.63 23.98
C VAL A 244 11.75 -2.76 24.06
N VAL A 245 12.43 -2.22 23.06
CA VAL A 245 13.89 -2.25 22.96
C VAL A 245 14.46 -0.86 23.04
N GLU A 246 15.58 -0.72 23.73
CA GLU A 246 16.41 0.48 23.66
C GLU A 246 17.28 0.38 22.40
N LYS A 247 16.98 1.22 21.41
CA LYS A 247 17.72 1.22 20.15
C LYS A 247 19.07 1.94 20.35
N PRO A 248 20.22 1.26 20.17
CA PRO A 248 21.49 1.95 20.21
C PRO A 248 21.61 2.95 19.05
N CYS A 249 22.29 4.07 19.32
CA CYS A 249 22.74 5.01 18.29
C CYS A 249 23.60 4.27 17.25
N GLY A 250 23.46 4.61 15.97
CA GLY A 250 24.18 3.95 14.87
C GLY A 250 23.56 2.63 14.38
N LEU A 251 22.53 2.08 15.03
CA LEU A 251 21.79 0.90 14.54
C LEU A 251 20.53 1.31 13.77
N LEU A 252 20.34 0.75 12.57
CA LEU A 252 19.15 0.97 11.75
C LEU A 252 17.89 0.37 12.41
N SER A 253 16.74 1.04 12.35
CA SER A 253 15.47 0.40 12.76
C SER A 253 15.01 -0.69 11.80
N VAL A 254 15.22 -0.49 10.49
CA VAL A 254 14.89 -1.44 9.42
C VAL A 254 16.09 -1.66 8.52
N PRO A 255 16.22 -2.84 7.88
CA PRO A 255 17.29 -3.07 6.92
C PRO A 255 17.33 -1.97 5.86
N ALA A 256 18.52 -1.57 5.45
CA ALA A 256 18.63 -0.60 4.36
C ALA A 256 18.12 -1.23 3.06
N ARG A 257 17.87 -0.37 2.06
CA ARG A 257 17.57 -0.86 0.70
C ARG A 257 18.78 -1.51 0.04
N ASP A 258 19.98 -1.18 0.51
CA ASP A 258 21.21 -1.82 0.07
C ASP A 258 21.34 -3.18 0.75
N ARG A 259 21.54 -4.24 -0.04
CA ARG A 259 21.64 -5.61 0.46
C ARG A 259 22.85 -5.85 1.35
N SER A 260 23.84 -4.95 1.33
CA SER A 260 25.02 -5.02 2.20
C SER A 260 24.74 -4.58 3.65
N LEU A 261 23.65 -3.85 3.90
CA LEU A 261 23.31 -3.29 5.22
C LEU A 261 22.02 -3.91 5.76
N THR A 262 22.13 -5.18 6.15
CA THR A 262 21.00 -6.00 6.63
C THR A 262 20.79 -5.90 8.14
N ASP A 263 21.83 -5.55 8.90
CA ASP A 263 21.74 -5.44 10.35
C ASP A 263 20.87 -4.25 10.76
N SER A 264 19.89 -4.53 11.62
CA SER A 264 18.88 -3.59 12.09
C SER A 264 18.14 -4.17 13.29
N VAL A 265 17.45 -3.30 14.03
CA VAL A 265 16.54 -3.70 15.12
C VAL A 265 15.57 -4.79 14.64
N LEU A 266 14.91 -4.57 13.49
CA LEU A 266 13.97 -5.53 12.92
C LEU A 266 14.63 -6.87 12.57
N ALA A 267 15.84 -6.87 12.01
CA ALA A 267 16.55 -8.11 11.67
C ALA A 267 16.89 -8.91 12.94
N ARG A 268 17.35 -8.23 13.99
CA ARG A 268 17.68 -8.84 15.27
C ARG A 268 16.46 -9.35 16.02
N LEU A 269 15.35 -8.60 16.01
CA LEU A 269 14.08 -9.05 16.58
C LEU A 269 13.51 -10.27 15.85
N ARG A 270 13.64 -10.34 14.52
CA ARG A 270 13.26 -11.54 13.75
C ARG A 270 14.08 -12.77 14.11
N ALA A 271 15.39 -12.59 14.33
CA ALA A 271 16.26 -13.66 14.77
C ALA A 271 15.92 -14.12 16.20
N ARG A 272 15.59 -13.19 17.10
CA ARG A 272 15.21 -13.48 18.49
C ARG A 272 13.82 -14.12 18.61
N TYR A 273 12.86 -13.73 17.75
CA TYR A 273 11.46 -14.18 17.80
C TYR A 273 11.00 -14.77 16.46
N PRO A 274 11.53 -15.92 16.02
CA PRO A 274 11.20 -16.50 14.71
C PRO A 274 9.74 -16.93 14.58
N GLN A 275 9.05 -17.16 15.70
CA GLN A 275 7.65 -17.62 15.74
C GLN A 275 6.64 -16.47 15.84
N ALA A 276 7.09 -15.21 15.89
CA ALA A 276 6.19 -14.07 15.96
C ALA A 276 5.35 -13.95 14.68
N THR A 277 4.03 -13.94 14.83
CA THR A 277 3.08 -13.86 13.70
C THR A 277 2.63 -12.43 13.39
N GLY A 278 2.87 -11.49 14.31
CA GLY A 278 2.54 -10.07 14.17
C GLY A 278 3.68 -9.18 13.65
N PRO A 279 3.42 -7.89 13.40
CA PRO A 279 4.46 -6.94 13.00
C PRO A 279 5.45 -6.72 14.16
N LEU A 280 6.72 -7.10 13.95
CA LEU A 280 7.80 -6.93 14.94
C LEU A 280 8.31 -5.49 15.09
N LEU A 281 7.87 -4.56 14.23
CA LEU A 281 8.24 -3.15 14.30
C LEU A 281 7.03 -2.28 13.97
N VAL A 282 6.62 -1.47 14.93
CA VAL A 282 5.44 -0.59 14.82
C VAL A 282 5.82 0.88 14.57
N HIS A 283 7.03 1.29 14.94
CA HIS A 283 7.58 2.62 14.68
C HIS A 283 9.08 2.54 14.36
N ARG A 284 9.63 3.58 13.75
CA ARG A 284 11.05 3.70 13.42
C ARG A 284 11.66 4.89 14.16
N LEU A 285 12.90 4.72 14.60
CA LEU A 285 13.76 5.81 15.03
C LEU A 285 14.80 6.07 13.94
N ASP A 286 15.32 7.28 13.87
CA ASP A 286 16.42 7.57 12.97
C ASP A 286 17.69 6.86 13.45
N LEU A 287 18.72 6.88 12.60
CA LEU A 287 19.96 6.17 12.89
C LEU A 287 20.57 6.60 14.23
N ASP A 288 20.52 7.90 14.49
CA ASP A 288 21.13 8.59 15.64
C ASP A 288 20.06 9.21 16.53
#